data_AF-A0A4Q3C5F4-F1
#
_entry.id   AF-A0A4Q3C5F4-F1
#
_cell.length_a   1.000
_cell.length_b   1.000
_cell.length_c   1.000
_cell.angle_alpha   90.00
_cell.angle_beta   90.00
_cell.angle_gamma   90.00
#
_symmetry.space_group_name_H-M   'P 1'
#
loop_
_entity.id
_entity.type
_entity.pdbx_description
1 polymer ?
#
loop_
_entity_poly.entity_id
_entity_poly.type
_entity_poly.pdbx_seq_one_letter_code
_entity_poly.pdbx_strand_id
1 'polypeptide(L)'
;PTDLTKFIEGLFAGKLVNDSSLKVMKTIKDGFGSGMFPYNFDGKTGYGHDGGIDGFRSNLTYFPGEKLAVAYCSNGGTYSINGIGIAVLSILFNKPYKIPEFKTVTLKTEELDKYLGIYASEQMPLKITVTKKEATLIAQATGQGAFPLDALGDNKFAFEAAGIVLEFDPVKNEMTIKQGGRTTPFKKEK
;
A
#
# COMPACT_ATOMS: atom_id res chain seq x y z
N PRO A 1 2.22 9.09 -17.66
CA PRO A 1 1.10 8.13 -17.74
C PRO A 1 0.49 7.98 -19.16
N THR A 2 0.11 9.09 -19.83
CA THR A 2 -0.57 9.05 -21.14
C THR A 2 0.21 8.33 -22.25
N ASP A 3 1.53 8.50 -22.31
CA ASP A 3 2.31 7.80 -23.35
C ASP A 3 2.40 6.30 -23.11
N LEU A 4 2.34 5.86 -21.84
CA LEU A 4 2.29 4.43 -21.48
C LEU A 4 0.97 3.80 -21.95
N THR A 5 -0.16 4.50 -21.79
CA THR A 5 -1.46 3.99 -22.26
C THR A 5 -1.49 3.94 -23.79
N LYS A 6 -1.02 4.99 -24.48
CA LYS A 6 -0.90 4.99 -25.95
C LYS A 6 0.00 3.85 -26.46
N PHE A 7 1.13 3.61 -25.79
CA PHE A 7 2.05 2.53 -26.13
C PHE A 7 1.38 1.17 -26.03
N ILE A 8 0.75 0.85 -24.89
CA ILE A 8 0.17 -0.48 -24.69
C ILE A 8 -1.09 -0.70 -25.55
N GLU A 9 -1.89 0.34 -25.78
CA GLU A 9 -2.99 0.28 -26.74
C GLU A 9 -2.48 0.01 -28.16
N GLY A 10 -1.41 0.70 -28.58
CA GLY A 10 -0.77 0.45 -29.87
C GLY A 10 -0.18 -0.96 -30.00
N LEU A 11 0.44 -1.46 -28.93
CA LEU A 11 0.97 -2.82 -28.85
C LEU A 11 -0.15 -3.86 -29.05
N PHE A 12 -1.23 -3.75 -28.28
CA PHE A 12 -2.35 -4.70 -28.33
C PHE A 12 -3.26 -4.50 -29.56
N ALA A 13 -3.18 -3.37 -30.24
CA ALA A 13 -3.81 -3.14 -31.54
C ALA A 13 -2.96 -3.64 -32.73
N GLY A 14 -1.81 -4.30 -32.48
CA GLY A 14 -0.94 -4.84 -33.53
C GLY A 14 -0.19 -3.78 -34.34
N LYS A 15 -0.11 -2.53 -33.84
CA LYS A 15 0.57 -1.42 -34.54
C LYS A 15 2.09 -1.44 -34.37
N LEU A 16 2.58 -2.11 -33.32
CA LEU A 16 4.00 -2.11 -32.94
C LEU A 16 4.69 -3.46 -33.19
N VAL A 17 3.94 -4.56 -33.04
CA VAL A 17 4.41 -5.92 -33.28
C VAL A 17 3.29 -6.74 -33.92
N ASN A 18 3.64 -7.83 -34.60
CA ASN A 18 2.65 -8.75 -35.14
C ASN A 18 2.03 -9.65 -34.06
N ASP A 19 0.93 -10.32 -34.40
CA ASP A 19 0.18 -11.17 -33.46
C ASP A 19 1.00 -12.33 -32.89
N SER A 20 1.93 -12.89 -33.68
CA SER A 20 2.78 -14.01 -33.21
C SER A 20 3.75 -13.54 -32.11
N SER A 21 4.35 -12.37 -32.28
CA SER A 21 5.19 -11.73 -31.27
C SER A 21 4.38 -11.36 -30.02
N LEU A 22 3.20 -10.75 -30.19
CA LEU A 22 2.33 -10.41 -29.06
C LEU A 22 1.90 -11.66 -28.28
N LYS A 23 1.62 -12.78 -28.97
CA LYS A 23 1.30 -14.06 -28.35
C LYS A 23 2.47 -14.58 -27.49
N VAL A 24 3.71 -14.46 -27.98
CA VAL A 24 4.90 -14.79 -27.18
C VAL A 24 4.99 -13.91 -25.93
N MET A 25 4.80 -12.60 -26.09
CA MET A 25 4.82 -11.67 -24.95
C MET A 25 3.79 -12.03 -23.87
N LYS A 26 2.58 -12.44 -24.27
CA LYS A 26 1.48 -12.82 -23.37
C LYS A 26 1.60 -14.24 -22.80
N THR A 27 2.49 -15.08 -23.31
CA THR A 27 2.62 -16.47 -22.86
C THR A 27 3.29 -16.49 -21.50
N ILE A 28 2.52 -16.78 -20.45
CA ILE A 28 3.00 -16.77 -19.08
C ILE A 28 3.70 -18.10 -18.76
N LYS A 29 4.94 -18.02 -18.30
CA LYS A 29 5.71 -19.14 -17.72
C LYS A 29 6.26 -18.70 -16.37
N ASP A 30 6.04 -19.52 -15.35
CA ASP A 30 6.49 -19.26 -13.97
C ASP A 30 6.05 -17.90 -13.39
N GLY A 31 4.92 -17.37 -13.89
CA GLY A 31 4.37 -16.07 -13.49
C GLY A 31 4.76 -14.88 -14.38
N PHE A 32 5.57 -15.10 -15.42
CA PHE A 32 6.14 -14.04 -16.25
C PHE A 32 5.83 -14.24 -17.74
N GLY A 33 5.47 -13.16 -18.44
CA GLY A 33 5.49 -13.07 -19.90
C GLY A 33 6.79 -12.45 -20.40
N SER A 34 6.91 -12.21 -21.72
CA SER A 34 8.08 -11.49 -22.25
C SER A 34 7.86 -9.98 -22.13
N GLY A 35 8.40 -9.38 -21.06
CA GLY A 35 8.30 -7.95 -20.78
C GLY A 35 6.95 -7.51 -20.18
N MET A 36 6.12 -8.46 -19.73
CA MET A 36 4.86 -8.16 -19.04
C MET A 36 4.52 -9.23 -18.00
N PHE A 37 3.84 -8.81 -16.93
CA PHE A 37 3.22 -9.66 -15.93
C PHE A 37 1.73 -9.82 -16.21
N PRO A 38 1.13 -10.96 -15.83
CA PRO A 38 -0.30 -11.11 -15.75
C PRO A 38 -0.83 -10.39 -14.50
N TYR A 39 -1.89 -9.61 -14.68
CA TYR A 39 -2.68 -9.04 -13.58
C TYR A 39 -4.07 -9.68 -13.62
N ASN A 40 -4.63 -9.99 -12.46
CA ASN A 40 -6.00 -10.46 -12.36
C ASN A 40 -6.78 -9.58 -11.42
N PHE A 41 -7.93 -9.09 -11.88
CA PHE A 41 -8.85 -8.29 -11.08
C PHE A 41 -10.28 -8.72 -11.39
N ASP A 42 -11.00 -9.24 -10.40
CA ASP A 42 -12.41 -9.62 -10.56
C ASP A 42 -12.67 -10.53 -11.78
N GLY A 43 -11.82 -11.55 -11.93
CA GLY A 43 -11.87 -12.51 -13.06
C GLY A 43 -11.41 -11.96 -14.41
N LYS A 44 -10.97 -10.69 -14.48
CA LYS A 44 -10.46 -10.06 -15.70
C LYS A 44 -8.94 -10.14 -15.72
N THR A 45 -8.40 -10.61 -16.84
CA THR A 45 -6.96 -10.73 -17.03
C THR A 45 -6.42 -9.50 -17.75
N GLY A 46 -5.51 -8.81 -17.09
CA GLY A 46 -4.71 -7.73 -17.63
C GLY A 46 -3.26 -8.13 -17.85
N TYR A 47 -2.55 -7.33 -18.62
CA TYR A 47 -1.12 -7.47 -18.88
C TYR A 47 -0.42 -6.12 -18.74
N GLY A 48 0.78 -6.11 -18.17
CA GLY A 48 1.55 -4.88 -18.08
C GLY A 48 2.79 -5.06 -17.23
N HIS A 49 3.27 -4.00 -16.58
CA HIS A 49 4.50 -4.10 -15.80
C HIS A 49 4.59 -2.96 -14.77
N ASP A 50 5.29 -3.23 -13.67
CA ASP A 50 5.64 -2.26 -12.65
C ASP A 50 7.02 -1.64 -12.92
N GLY A 51 7.25 -0.42 -12.45
CA GLY A 51 8.54 0.25 -12.52
C GLY A 51 8.89 0.95 -11.20
N GLY A 52 10.18 1.07 -10.90
CA GLY A 52 10.64 1.78 -9.74
C GLY A 52 12.12 2.14 -9.80
N ILE A 53 12.43 3.38 -9.46
CA ILE A 53 13.81 3.91 -9.33
C ILE A 53 13.77 5.12 -8.40
N ASP A 54 14.70 5.26 -7.45
CA ASP A 54 14.93 6.48 -6.65
C ASP A 54 13.66 7.19 -6.13
N GLY A 55 12.75 6.45 -5.52
CA GLY A 55 11.48 6.98 -5.00
C GLY A 55 10.38 7.21 -6.04
N PHE A 56 10.70 7.12 -7.33
CA PHE A 56 9.74 7.05 -8.43
C PHE A 56 9.20 5.64 -8.57
N ARG A 57 7.95 5.56 -9.00
CA ARG A 57 7.24 4.32 -9.24
C ARG A 57 6.27 4.47 -10.40
N SER A 58 6.02 3.37 -11.11
CA SER A 58 5.01 3.29 -12.14
C SER A 58 4.31 1.94 -12.14
N ASN A 59 3.09 1.93 -12.64
CA ASN A 59 2.35 0.72 -12.99
C ASN A 59 1.64 0.98 -14.32
N LEU A 60 1.67 -0.01 -15.21
CA LEU A 60 0.90 -0.03 -16.45
C LEU A 60 0.16 -1.35 -16.49
N THR A 61 -1.13 -1.33 -16.83
CA THR A 61 -1.93 -2.53 -17.07
C THR A 61 -2.90 -2.29 -18.21
N TYR A 62 -3.02 -3.25 -19.12
CA TYR A 62 -4.01 -3.27 -20.17
C TYR A 62 -4.87 -4.53 -20.06
N PHE A 63 -6.17 -4.35 -20.06
CA PHE A 63 -7.18 -5.41 -20.01
C PHE A 63 -7.74 -5.62 -21.42
N PRO A 64 -7.32 -6.66 -22.16
CA PRO A 64 -7.68 -6.80 -23.57
C PRO A 64 -9.17 -7.08 -23.80
N GLY A 65 -9.83 -7.78 -22.88
CA GLY A 65 -11.27 -8.08 -22.96
C GLY A 65 -12.11 -6.81 -22.86
N GLU A 66 -11.66 -5.86 -22.04
CA GLU A 66 -12.34 -4.62 -21.71
C GLU A 66 -11.85 -3.43 -22.55
N LYS A 67 -10.78 -3.62 -23.34
CA LYS A 67 -10.08 -2.56 -24.09
C LYS A 67 -9.74 -1.36 -23.20
N LEU A 68 -9.24 -1.65 -22.00
CA LEU A 68 -8.97 -0.66 -20.96
C LEU A 68 -7.48 -0.62 -20.62
N ALA A 69 -6.86 0.54 -20.81
CA ALA A 69 -5.51 0.82 -20.33
C ALA A 69 -5.56 1.68 -19.05
N VAL A 70 -4.82 1.26 -18.02
CA VAL A 70 -4.62 2.02 -16.79
C VAL A 70 -3.12 2.20 -16.58
N ALA A 71 -2.69 3.44 -16.39
CA ALA A 71 -1.31 3.76 -16.08
C ALA A 71 -1.25 4.73 -14.91
N TYR A 72 -0.38 4.45 -13.96
CA TYR A 72 -0.11 5.30 -12.81
C TYR A 72 1.39 5.56 -12.70
N CYS A 73 1.77 6.80 -12.41
CA CYS A 73 3.15 7.19 -12.13
C CYS A 73 3.16 8.06 -10.89
N SER A 74 4.07 7.77 -9.96
CA SER A 74 4.23 8.49 -8.71
C SER A 74 5.69 8.84 -8.48
N ASN A 75 5.91 10.03 -7.92
CA ASN A 75 7.17 10.48 -7.33
C ASN A 75 7.06 10.64 -5.80
N GLY A 76 5.97 10.13 -5.20
CA GLY A 76 5.75 10.04 -3.76
C GLY A 76 5.61 8.59 -3.30
N GLY A 77 6.06 8.30 -2.07
CA GLY A 77 6.08 6.95 -1.49
C GLY A 77 5.11 6.72 -0.33
N THR A 78 4.26 7.70 0.00
CA THR A 78 3.44 7.66 1.22
C THR A 78 2.30 6.64 1.15
N TYR A 79 1.72 6.43 -0.03
CA TYR A 79 0.58 5.53 -0.23
C TYR A 79 0.96 4.33 -1.09
N SER A 80 0.35 3.18 -0.78
CA SER A 80 0.52 1.95 -1.56
C SER A 80 -0.01 2.12 -2.98
N ILE A 81 0.87 1.96 -3.96
CA ILE A 81 0.53 2.04 -5.38
C ILE A 81 -0.43 0.94 -5.78
N ASN A 82 -0.24 -0.25 -5.24
CA ASN A 82 -1.18 -1.36 -5.45
C ASN A 82 -2.56 -1.02 -4.87
N GLY A 83 -2.61 -0.39 -3.68
CA GLY A 83 -3.87 0.07 -3.09
C GLY A 83 -4.60 1.08 -3.96
N ILE A 84 -3.88 2.06 -4.50
CA ILE A 84 -4.43 3.04 -5.46
C ILE A 84 -4.92 2.35 -6.73
N GLY A 85 -4.12 1.43 -7.30
CA GLY A 85 -4.48 0.64 -8.47
C GLY A 85 -5.76 -0.17 -8.27
N ILE A 86 -5.89 -0.87 -7.14
CA ILE A 86 -7.10 -1.61 -6.75
C ILE A 86 -8.30 -0.67 -6.64
N ALA A 87 -8.15 0.51 -6.04
CA ALA A 87 -9.24 1.49 -5.92
C ALA A 87 -9.70 2.00 -7.30
N VAL A 88 -8.75 2.35 -8.19
CA VAL A 88 -9.05 2.79 -9.56
C VAL A 88 -9.76 1.68 -10.34
N LEU A 89 -9.26 0.45 -10.31
CA LEU A 89 -9.90 -0.69 -10.98
C LEU A 89 -11.29 -0.98 -10.39
N SER A 90 -11.46 -0.82 -9.08
CA SER A 90 -12.77 -0.97 -8.43
C SER A 90 -13.76 0.08 -8.94
N ILE A 91 -13.34 1.34 -9.11
CA ILE A 91 -14.17 2.39 -9.70
C ILE A 91 -14.54 2.03 -11.15
N LEU A 92 -13.54 1.69 -11.98
CA LEU A 92 -13.73 1.40 -13.41
C LEU A 92 -14.61 0.17 -13.66
N PHE A 93 -14.57 -0.82 -12.76
CA PHE A 93 -15.38 -2.05 -12.86
C PHE A 93 -16.58 -2.09 -11.92
N ASN A 94 -17.00 -0.93 -11.39
CA ASN A 94 -18.19 -0.77 -10.55
C ASN A 94 -18.23 -1.74 -9.35
N LYS A 95 -17.11 -1.87 -8.66
CA LYS A 95 -16.95 -2.63 -7.41
C LYS A 95 -16.97 -1.70 -6.20
N PRO A 96 -17.37 -2.19 -5.01
CA PRO A 96 -17.25 -1.41 -3.79
C PRO A 96 -15.79 -0.98 -3.56
N TYR A 97 -15.59 0.30 -3.24
CA TYR A 97 -14.29 0.87 -2.92
C TYR A 97 -14.42 1.82 -1.72
N LYS A 98 -13.28 2.15 -1.11
CA LYS A 98 -13.18 3.18 -0.08
C LYS A 98 -12.32 4.32 -0.59
N ILE A 99 -12.85 5.53 -0.51
CA ILE A 99 -12.04 6.74 -0.71
C ILE A 99 -11.24 6.96 0.56
N PRO A 100 -9.91 7.17 0.48
CA PRO A 100 -9.13 7.55 1.64
C PRO A 100 -9.63 8.90 2.19
N GLU A 101 -9.84 8.96 3.51
CA GLU A 101 -10.11 10.22 4.19
C GLU A 101 -8.79 10.87 4.60
N PHE A 102 -8.57 12.11 4.16
CA PHE A 102 -7.42 12.91 4.59
C PHE A 102 -7.83 13.79 5.77
N LYS A 103 -7.85 13.21 6.98
CA LYS A 103 -8.07 13.98 8.20
C LYS A 103 -6.74 14.51 8.73
N THR A 104 -6.63 15.83 8.83
CA THR A 104 -5.53 16.46 9.57
C THR A 104 -5.92 16.52 11.04
N VAL A 105 -5.36 15.63 11.86
CA VAL A 105 -5.51 15.70 13.31
C VAL A 105 -4.37 16.56 13.86
N THR A 106 -4.69 17.76 14.29
CA THR A 106 -3.73 18.61 15.01
C THR A 106 -3.67 18.15 16.46
N LEU A 107 -2.56 17.50 16.84
CA LEU A 107 -2.29 17.09 18.21
C LEU A 107 -1.30 18.04 18.87
N LYS A 108 -1.44 18.24 20.17
CA LYS A 108 -0.41 18.86 20.99
C LYS A 108 0.60 17.82 21.45
N THR A 109 1.86 18.21 21.59
CA THR A 109 2.94 17.32 22.04
C THR A 109 2.64 16.63 23.37
N GLU A 110 1.95 17.30 24.29
CA GLU A 110 1.61 16.79 25.61
C GLU A 110 0.52 15.70 25.55
N GLU A 111 -0.36 15.74 24.54
CA GLU A 111 -1.42 14.75 24.36
C GLU A 111 -0.87 13.37 23.96
N LEU A 112 0.37 13.33 23.48
CA LEU A 112 1.05 12.12 23.06
C LEU A 112 1.72 11.35 24.20
N ASP A 113 1.97 12.01 25.35
CA ASP A 113 2.75 11.42 26.45
C ASP A 113 2.13 10.14 27.00
N LYS A 114 0.80 10.05 26.97
CA LYS A 114 0.06 8.87 27.41
C LYS A 114 0.37 7.61 26.59
N TYR A 115 0.81 7.76 25.34
CA TYR A 115 1.11 6.62 24.45
C TYR A 115 2.58 6.17 24.52
N LEU A 116 3.48 6.99 25.07
CA LEU A 116 4.92 6.70 25.06
C LEU A 116 5.24 5.51 25.95
N GLY A 117 6.13 4.62 25.49
CA GLY A 117 6.59 3.47 26.26
C GLY A 117 7.03 2.29 25.39
N ILE A 118 7.39 1.21 26.06
CA ILE A 118 7.71 -0.06 25.42
C ILE A 118 6.50 -0.99 25.58
N TYR A 119 6.08 -1.62 24.49
CA TYR A 119 4.95 -2.52 24.43
C TYR A 119 5.42 -3.92 24.04
N ALA A 120 5.00 -4.94 24.78
CA ALA A 120 5.34 -6.34 24.55
C ALA A 120 4.09 -7.19 24.38
N SER A 121 4.20 -8.27 23.61
CA SER A 121 3.13 -9.25 23.39
C SER A 121 3.66 -10.66 23.60
N GLU A 122 2.87 -11.52 24.23
CA GLU A 122 3.17 -12.96 24.28
C GLU A 122 2.96 -13.64 22.91
N GLN A 123 2.20 -13.00 22.01
CA GLN A 123 1.89 -13.52 20.68
C GLN A 123 2.95 -13.17 19.64
N MET A 124 3.90 -12.28 19.98
CA MET A 124 4.91 -11.81 19.04
C MET A 124 6.26 -11.61 19.76
N PRO A 125 7.34 -12.26 19.31
CA PRO A 125 8.64 -12.21 19.98
C PRO A 125 9.42 -10.93 19.66
N LEU A 126 8.75 -9.79 19.62
CA LEU A 126 9.36 -8.47 19.42
C LEU A 126 8.62 -7.43 20.26
N LYS A 127 9.38 -6.46 20.77
CA LYS A 127 8.81 -5.30 21.46
C LYS A 127 8.68 -4.12 20.51
N ILE A 128 7.68 -3.29 20.76
CA ILE A 128 7.46 -2.02 20.06
C ILE A 128 7.78 -0.88 21.03
N THR A 129 8.75 -0.05 20.68
CA THR A 129 9.03 1.19 21.38
C THR A 129 8.28 2.33 20.70
N VAL A 130 7.46 3.05 21.45
CA VAL A 130 6.74 4.23 20.99
C VAL A 130 7.36 5.46 21.66
N THR A 131 7.94 6.32 20.84
CA THR A 131 8.49 7.63 21.24
C THR A 131 7.74 8.75 20.51
N LYS A 132 8.14 10.01 20.70
CA LYS A 132 7.64 11.14 19.92
C LYS A 132 8.77 12.01 19.42
N LYS A 133 8.56 12.63 18.27
CA LYS A 133 9.34 13.74 17.75
C LYS A 133 8.36 14.87 17.49
N GLU A 134 8.44 15.94 18.29
CA GLU A 134 7.47 17.04 18.29
C GLU A 134 6.03 16.53 18.52
N ALA A 135 5.11 16.78 17.59
CA ALA A 135 3.71 16.36 17.65
C ALA A 135 3.44 15.05 16.86
N THR A 136 4.47 14.27 16.57
CA THR A 136 4.37 13.00 15.82
C THR A 136 4.87 11.84 16.67
N LEU A 137 4.07 10.78 16.77
CA LEU A 137 4.52 9.52 17.37
C LEU A 137 5.47 8.79 16.41
N ILE A 138 6.52 8.21 16.98
CA ILE A 138 7.50 7.38 16.29
C ILE A 138 7.41 5.97 16.88
N ALA A 139 7.16 4.97 16.05
CA ALA A 139 7.19 3.57 16.45
C ALA A 139 8.43 2.87 15.92
N GLN A 140 8.97 1.96 16.72
CA GLN A 140 10.09 1.12 16.36
C GLN A 140 9.90 -0.29 16.90
N ALA A 141 9.89 -1.27 15.99
CA ALA A 141 10.01 -2.67 16.38
C ALA A 141 11.48 -3.02 16.67
N THR A 142 11.71 -3.89 17.65
CA THR A 142 13.06 -4.35 18.02
C THR A 142 13.78 -4.91 16.79
N GLY A 143 14.99 -4.39 16.49
CA GLY A 143 15.79 -4.80 15.33
C GLY A 143 15.36 -4.21 13.98
N GLN A 144 14.37 -3.32 13.96
CA GLN A 144 13.89 -2.65 12.75
C GLN A 144 14.10 -1.13 12.81
N GLY A 145 13.99 -0.47 11.66
CA GLY A 145 13.99 0.99 11.56
C GLY A 145 12.77 1.61 12.23
N ALA A 146 12.94 2.82 12.79
CA ALA A 146 11.85 3.60 13.33
C ALA A 146 11.06 4.29 12.20
N PHE A 147 9.75 4.46 12.39
CA PHE A 147 8.88 5.13 11.42
C PHE A 147 7.88 6.07 12.11
N PRO A 148 7.51 7.19 11.45
CA PRO A 148 6.48 8.08 11.95
C PRO A 148 5.10 7.46 11.81
N LEU A 149 4.18 7.90 12.66
CA LEU A 149 2.78 7.50 12.64
C LEU A 149 1.88 8.70 12.38
N ASP A 150 0.94 8.52 11.45
CA ASP A 150 -0.11 9.49 11.18
C ASP A 150 -1.25 9.32 12.19
N ALA A 151 -1.72 10.41 12.78
CA ALA A 151 -2.83 10.40 13.72
C ALA A 151 -4.17 10.27 12.98
N LEU A 152 -4.95 9.25 13.34
CA LEU A 152 -6.29 9.03 12.78
C LEU A 152 -7.43 9.56 13.68
N GLY A 153 -7.10 9.96 14.91
CA GLY A 153 -8.09 10.30 15.96
C GLY A 153 -8.45 9.09 16.83
N ASP A 154 -9.21 9.31 17.90
CA ASP A 154 -9.73 8.25 18.79
C ASP A 154 -8.66 7.27 19.31
N ASN A 155 -7.49 7.78 19.69
CA ASN A 155 -6.32 7.01 20.11
C ASN A 155 -5.78 6.03 19.04
N LYS A 156 -6.03 6.30 17.75
CA LYS A 156 -5.55 5.49 16.63
C LYS A 156 -4.50 6.22 15.81
N PHE A 157 -3.51 5.46 15.39
CA PHE A 157 -2.38 5.94 14.62
C PHE A 157 -2.03 4.93 13.53
N ALA A 158 -1.55 5.38 12.38
CA ALA A 158 -1.27 4.50 11.25
C ALA A 158 0.09 4.74 10.62
N PHE A 159 0.62 3.69 10.01
CA PHE A 159 1.71 3.76 9.06
C PHE A 159 1.25 3.07 7.77
N GLU A 160 0.66 3.88 6.89
CA GLU A 160 0.01 3.43 5.64
C GLU A 160 0.96 2.66 4.73
N ALA A 161 2.22 3.06 4.65
CA ALA A 161 3.23 2.42 3.80
C ALA A 161 3.43 0.92 4.12
N ALA A 162 3.18 0.49 5.36
CA ALA A 162 3.22 -0.91 5.77
C ALA A 162 1.83 -1.49 6.12
N GLY A 163 0.76 -0.73 5.91
CA GLY A 163 -0.61 -1.11 6.27
C GLY A 163 -0.79 -1.40 7.77
N ILE A 164 -0.07 -0.67 8.63
CA ILE A 164 -0.12 -0.83 10.08
C ILE A 164 -1.09 0.19 10.67
N VAL A 165 -1.97 -0.28 11.57
CA VAL A 165 -2.77 0.58 12.46
C VAL A 165 -2.49 0.19 13.91
N LEU A 166 -2.13 1.17 14.73
CA LEU A 166 -1.99 1.06 16.17
C LEU A 166 -3.22 1.67 16.85
N GLU A 167 -3.90 0.89 17.67
CA GLU A 167 -5.00 1.37 18.52
C GLU A 167 -4.56 1.32 19.98
N PHE A 168 -4.52 2.47 20.66
CA PHE A 168 -4.09 2.56 22.05
C PHE A 168 -5.29 2.60 23.00
N ASP A 169 -5.16 1.90 24.12
CA ASP A 169 -5.99 2.06 25.32
C ASP A 169 -5.09 2.51 26.49
N PRO A 170 -4.88 3.83 26.66
CA PRO A 170 -4.02 4.34 27.71
C PRO A 170 -4.51 4.05 29.13
N VAL A 171 -5.82 3.83 29.31
CA VAL A 171 -6.42 3.52 30.62
C VAL A 171 -6.01 2.12 31.06
N LYS A 172 -5.97 1.17 30.13
CA LYS A 172 -5.52 -0.21 30.39
C LYS A 172 -4.03 -0.43 30.19
N ASN A 173 -3.30 0.57 29.70
CA ASN A 173 -1.90 0.45 29.28
C ASN A 173 -1.73 -0.63 28.20
N GLU A 174 -2.61 -0.63 27.20
CA GLU A 174 -2.61 -1.60 26.10
C GLU A 174 -2.47 -0.89 24.74
N MET A 175 -1.91 -1.61 23.77
CA MET A 175 -1.84 -1.21 22.37
C MET A 175 -2.15 -2.42 21.50
N THR A 176 -2.97 -2.25 20.48
CA THR A 176 -3.28 -3.31 19.50
C THR A 176 -2.71 -2.94 18.14
N ILE A 177 -1.98 -3.86 17.52
CA ILE A 177 -1.51 -3.74 16.14
C ILE A 177 -2.48 -4.45 15.23
N LYS A 178 -2.95 -3.76 14.19
CA LYS A 178 -3.69 -4.33 13.06
C LYS A 178 -2.84 -4.24 11.81
N GLN A 179 -2.52 -5.38 11.19
CA GLN A 179 -1.73 -5.45 9.97
C GLN A 179 -2.06 -6.70 9.16
N GLY A 180 -2.32 -6.56 7.86
CA GLY A 180 -2.56 -7.70 6.96
C GLY A 180 -3.71 -8.62 7.41
N GLY A 181 -4.75 -8.06 8.02
CA GLY A 181 -5.89 -8.80 8.58
C GLY A 181 -5.65 -9.45 9.96
N ARG A 182 -4.42 -9.42 10.48
CA ARG A 182 -4.11 -9.87 11.85
C ARG A 182 -4.32 -8.74 12.85
N THR A 183 -4.76 -9.11 14.05
CA THR A 183 -4.92 -8.22 15.20
C THR A 183 -4.12 -8.81 16.36
N THR A 184 -3.15 -8.06 16.89
CA THR A 184 -2.25 -8.54 17.95
C THR A 184 -2.21 -7.55 19.11
N PRO A 185 -2.64 -7.96 20.32
CA PRO A 185 -2.58 -7.10 21.50
C PRO A 185 -1.18 -7.09 22.11
N PHE A 186 -0.79 -5.93 22.63
CA PHE A 186 0.43 -5.68 23.38
C PHE A 186 0.09 -4.97 24.69
N LYS A 187 0.87 -5.23 25.74
CA LYS A 187 0.81 -4.54 27.02
C LYS A 187 2.02 -3.62 27.15
N LYS A 188 1.80 -2.44 27.70
CA LYS A 188 2.86 -1.52 28.07
C LYS A 188 3.67 -2.13 29.21
N GLU A 189 4.99 -2.14 29.07
CA GLU A 189 5.88 -2.54 30.14
C GLU A 189 5.81 -1.51 31.27
N LYS A 190 5.95 -1.99 32.50
CA LYS A 190 5.99 -1.15 33.71
C LYS A 190 7.30 -0.39 33.80
#